data_AF-A0A5C7XHC8-F1
#
_entry.id   AF-A0A5C7XHC8-F1
#
_cell.length_a   1.000
_cell.length_b   1.000
_cell.length_c   1.000
_cell.angle_alpha   90.00
_cell.angle_beta   90.00
_cell.angle_gamma   90.00
#
_symmetry.space_group_name_H-M   'P 1'
#
loop_
_entity.id
_entity.type
_entity.pdbx_description
1 polymer ?
#
loop_
_entity_poly.entity_id
_entity_poly.type
_entity_poly.pdbx_seq_one_letter_code
_entity_poly.pdbx_strand_id
1 'polypeptide(L)'
;MNYLEQLVAEWYEYQGYFVRRNVNVGRRPNGGWECELDVVAFHPGEKHLVHVEPSMDADPWMKRELRYNKKFQAGRKHIPKLFTGIEIPDDIEQIALFGLGSKTNHPTLAGGNVWLISDLLDRIVAVLKERKVERQAVPEQYPLLRTIQFVCQHRATLFGSHG
;
A
#
# COMPACT_ATOMS: atom_id res chain seq x y z
N MET A 1 -6.44 8.33 -8.27
CA MET A 1 -5.11 8.42 -7.62
C MET A 1 -5.19 9.39 -6.48
N ASN A 2 -5.32 8.86 -5.26
CA ASN A 2 -5.22 9.65 -4.04
C ASN A 2 -3.80 9.58 -3.45
N TYR A 3 -3.50 10.41 -2.44
CA TYR A 3 -2.18 10.47 -1.81
C TYR A 3 -1.69 9.12 -1.27
N LEU A 4 -2.56 8.36 -0.56
CA LEU A 4 -2.18 7.08 0.02
C LEU A 4 -1.94 6.02 -1.06
N GLU A 5 -2.76 5.97 -2.11
CA GLU A 5 -2.55 5.09 -3.26
C GLU A 5 -1.16 5.34 -3.90
N GLN A 6 -0.80 6.61 -4.07
CA GLN A 6 0.52 6.97 -4.61
C GLN A 6 1.64 6.61 -3.65
N LEU A 7 1.53 6.93 -2.36
CA LEU A 7 2.57 6.61 -1.38
C LEU A 7 2.81 5.10 -1.27
N VAL A 8 1.73 4.31 -1.24
CA VAL A 8 1.81 2.83 -1.23
C VAL A 8 2.48 2.33 -2.50
N ALA A 9 2.07 2.82 -3.66
CA ALA A 9 2.64 2.38 -4.93
C ALA A 9 4.12 2.72 -5.04
N GLU A 10 4.52 3.96 -4.71
CA GLU A 10 5.92 4.35 -4.69
C GLU A 10 6.73 3.49 -3.72
N TRP A 11 6.20 3.22 -2.51
CA TRP A 11 6.86 2.36 -1.53
C TRP A 11 7.12 0.96 -2.07
N TYR A 12 6.10 0.28 -2.59
CA TYR A 12 6.25 -1.08 -3.12
C TYR A 12 7.14 -1.11 -4.37
N GLU A 13 6.97 -0.17 -5.31
CA GLU A 13 7.86 -0.06 -6.49
C GLU A 13 9.33 0.15 -6.06
N TYR A 14 9.58 1.01 -5.06
CA TYR A 14 10.92 1.24 -4.52
C TYR A 14 11.52 0.02 -3.81
N GLN A 15 10.68 -0.84 -3.21
CA GLN A 15 11.10 -2.12 -2.63
C GLN A 15 11.28 -3.23 -3.68
N GLY A 16 11.09 -2.96 -4.98
CA GLY A 16 11.32 -3.93 -6.06
C GLY A 16 10.06 -4.71 -6.50
N TYR A 17 8.87 -4.28 -6.07
CA TYR A 17 7.61 -4.91 -6.48
C TYR A 17 7.17 -4.38 -7.85
N PHE A 18 6.56 -5.24 -8.65
CA PHE A 18 5.74 -4.84 -9.78
C PHE A 18 4.38 -4.40 -9.28
N VAL A 19 4.01 -3.14 -9.51
CA VAL A 19 2.78 -2.56 -8.97
C VAL A 19 1.78 -2.26 -10.08
N ARG A 20 0.54 -2.68 -9.87
CA ARG A 20 -0.63 -2.25 -10.64
C ARG A 20 -1.56 -1.46 -9.74
N ARG A 21 -2.14 -0.40 -10.29
CA ARG A 21 -3.05 0.52 -9.59
C ARG A 21 -4.38 0.60 -10.30
N ASN A 22 -5.46 0.87 -9.57
CA ASN A 22 -6.84 1.03 -10.09
C ASN A 22 -7.22 -0.14 -11.03
N VAL A 23 -7.02 -1.36 -10.54
CA VAL A 23 -7.14 -2.58 -11.33
C VAL A 23 -8.59 -3.02 -11.35
N ASN A 24 -9.24 -2.81 -12.49
CA ASN A 24 -10.56 -3.34 -12.75
C ASN A 24 -10.50 -4.88 -12.91
N VAL A 25 -11.29 -5.61 -12.12
CA VAL A 25 -11.30 -7.08 -12.03
C VAL A 25 -12.69 -7.68 -12.20
N GLY A 26 -12.75 -8.93 -12.70
CA GLY A 26 -14.02 -9.64 -12.92
C GLY A 26 -14.89 -9.01 -14.03
N ARG A 27 -14.35 -8.91 -15.26
CA ARG A 27 -15.11 -8.39 -16.41
C ARG A 27 -16.40 -9.16 -16.60
N ARG A 28 -17.53 -8.46 -16.73
CA ARG A 28 -18.87 -9.07 -16.85
C ARG A 28 -19.28 -9.25 -18.32
N PRO A 29 -20.15 -10.23 -18.65
CA PRO A 29 -20.60 -10.48 -20.02
C PRO A 29 -21.27 -9.26 -20.68
N ASN A 30 -22.05 -8.50 -19.91
CA ASN A 30 -22.81 -7.34 -20.40
C ASN A 30 -22.01 -6.01 -20.31
N GLY A 31 -20.69 -6.09 -20.14
CA GLY A 31 -19.84 -4.92 -19.90
C GLY A 31 -19.68 -4.58 -18.42
N GLY A 32 -18.69 -3.73 -18.13
CA GLY A 32 -18.29 -3.38 -16.77
C GLY A 32 -17.49 -4.46 -16.04
N TRP A 33 -17.22 -4.20 -14.77
CA TRP A 33 -16.32 -4.99 -13.92
C TRP A 33 -16.98 -5.32 -12.58
N GLU A 34 -16.53 -6.40 -11.94
CA GLU A 34 -17.00 -6.81 -10.62
C GLU A 34 -16.56 -5.82 -9.54
N CYS A 35 -15.30 -5.39 -9.61
CA CYS A 35 -14.69 -4.50 -8.65
C CYS A 35 -13.49 -3.76 -9.27
N GLU A 36 -13.08 -2.66 -8.65
CA GLU A 36 -11.79 -2.01 -8.88
C GLU A 36 -10.95 -2.17 -7.61
N LEU A 37 -9.72 -2.66 -7.77
CA LEU A 37 -8.75 -2.85 -6.69
C LEU A 37 -7.74 -1.69 -6.72
N ASP A 38 -7.44 -1.12 -5.56
CA ASP A 38 -6.67 0.13 -5.52
C ASP A 38 -5.19 -0.10 -5.85
N VAL A 39 -4.52 -1.00 -5.11
CA VAL A 39 -3.12 -1.37 -5.36
C VAL A 39 -2.93 -2.89 -5.26
N VAL A 40 -2.31 -3.48 -6.29
CA VAL A 40 -1.84 -4.87 -6.30
C VAL A 40 -0.35 -4.87 -6.60
N ALA A 41 0.46 -5.44 -5.73
CA ALA A 41 1.92 -5.44 -5.82
C ALA A 41 2.47 -6.87 -5.74
N PHE A 42 3.39 -7.24 -6.63
CA PHE A 42 4.02 -8.55 -6.65
C PHE A 42 5.54 -8.44 -6.66
N HIS A 43 6.21 -9.10 -5.73
CA HIS A 43 7.66 -9.25 -5.71
C HIS A 43 8.04 -10.70 -6.04
N PRO A 44 8.66 -10.99 -7.20
CA PRO A 44 8.99 -12.36 -7.59
C PRO A 44 10.11 -12.99 -6.75
N GLY A 45 11.12 -12.19 -6.35
CA GLY A 45 12.23 -12.68 -5.51
C GLY A 45 11.80 -13.12 -4.11
N GLU A 46 11.00 -12.30 -3.42
CA GLU A 46 10.42 -12.61 -2.10
C GLU A 46 9.24 -13.59 -2.16
N LYS A 47 8.74 -13.91 -3.36
CA LYS A 47 7.47 -14.63 -3.56
C LYS A 47 6.37 -14.02 -2.71
N HIS A 48 6.16 -12.71 -2.86
CA HIS A 48 5.20 -11.96 -2.06
C HIS A 48 4.19 -11.21 -2.93
N LEU A 49 2.91 -11.44 -2.68
CA LEU A 49 1.80 -10.83 -3.39
C LEU A 49 0.91 -10.08 -2.41
N VAL A 50 0.73 -8.78 -2.66
CA VAL A 50 0.05 -7.85 -1.76
C VAL A 50 -1.10 -7.17 -2.49
N HIS A 51 -2.22 -7.03 -1.78
CA HIS A 51 -3.38 -6.25 -2.19
C HIS A 51 -3.69 -5.21 -1.11
N VAL A 52 -3.46 -3.93 -1.43
CA VAL A 52 -3.65 -2.82 -0.50
C VAL A 52 -4.84 -1.98 -0.92
N GLU A 53 -5.71 -1.70 0.04
CA GLU A 53 -6.88 -0.84 -0.08
C GLU A 53 -6.71 0.36 0.86
N PRO A 54 -6.20 1.50 0.38
CA PRO A 54 -6.01 2.69 1.17
C PRO A 54 -7.28 3.55 1.27
N SER A 55 -7.50 4.19 2.43
CA SER A 55 -8.59 5.14 2.61
C SER A 55 -8.29 6.23 3.64
N MET A 56 -8.82 7.43 3.39
CA MET A 56 -8.85 8.56 4.33
C MET A 56 -10.21 8.70 5.03
N ASP A 57 -11.15 7.78 4.81
CA ASP A 57 -12.49 7.88 5.40
C ASP A 57 -12.47 7.83 6.93
N ALA A 58 -13.51 8.39 7.54
CA ALA A 58 -13.82 8.23 8.96
C ALA A 58 -15.12 7.42 9.16
N ASP A 59 -15.42 6.49 8.23
CA ASP A 59 -16.62 5.67 8.33
C ASP A 59 -16.57 4.75 9.57
N PRO A 60 -17.72 4.41 10.16
CA PRO A 60 -17.78 3.39 11.21
C PRO A 60 -17.20 2.05 10.74
N TRP A 61 -16.57 1.32 11.66
CA TRP A 61 -15.94 0.01 11.39
C TRP A 61 -16.85 -0.98 10.68
N MET A 62 -18.13 -1.05 11.04
CA MET A 62 -19.10 -1.93 10.37
C MET A 62 -19.25 -1.61 8.87
N LYS A 63 -19.23 -0.33 8.50
CA LYS A 63 -19.33 0.10 7.09
C LYS A 63 -18.02 -0.16 6.35
N ARG A 64 -16.88 0.02 7.02
CA ARG A 64 -15.57 -0.39 6.51
C ARG A 64 -15.55 -1.90 6.24
N GLU A 65 -15.96 -2.72 7.21
CA GLU A 65 -15.97 -4.18 7.10
C GLU A 65 -16.72 -4.64 5.84
N LEU A 66 -17.93 -4.11 5.62
CA LEU A 66 -18.73 -4.45 4.44
C LEU A 66 -18.06 -4.04 3.12
N ARG A 67 -17.45 -2.85 3.07
CA ARG A 67 -16.79 -2.35 1.85
C ARG A 67 -15.52 -3.12 1.53
N TYR A 68 -14.66 -3.31 2.53
CA TYR A 68 -13.39 -4.00 2.36
C TYR A 68 -13.59 -5.50 2.10
N ASN A 69 -14.63 -6.13 2.68
CA ASN A 69 -14.96 -7.52 2.35
C ASN A 69 -15.25 -7.69 0.86
N LYS A 70 -16.02 -6.79 0.24
CA LYS A 70 -16.26 -6.82 -1.21
C LYS A 70 -14.95 -6.74 -2.01
N LYS A 71 -14.08 -5.78 -1.69
CA LYS A 71 -12.81 -5.59 -2.39
C LYS A 71 -11.86 -6.77 -2.17
N PHE A 72 -11.70 -7.24 -0.94
CA PHE A 72 -10.81 -8.35 -0.61
C PHE A 72 -11.28 -9.69 -1.18
N GLN A 73 -12.59 -9.96 -1.19
CA GLN A 73 -13.12 -11.16 -1.87
C GLN A 73 -12.87 -11.09 -3.38
N ALA A 74 -13.11 -9.94 -4.02
CA ALA A 74 -12.82 -9.75 -5.43
C ALA A 74 -11.31 -9.91 -5.72
N GLY A 75 -10.46 -9.38 -4.83
CA GLY A 75 -9.00 -9.54 -4.89
C GLY A 75 -8.59 -11.01 -4.89
N ARG A 76 -9.00 -11.77 -3.86
CA ARG A 76 -8.72 -13.22 -3.76
C ARG A 76 -9.18 -13.99 -4.99
N LYS A 77 -10.35 -13.66 -5.52
CA LYS A 77 -10.95 -14.34 -6.67
C LYS A 77 -10.25 -14.04 -8.00
N HIS A 78 -9.78 -12.81 -8.21
CA HIS A 78 -9.39 -12.32 -9.54
C HIS A 78 -7.93 -11.93 -9.70
N ILE A 79 -7.20 -11.60 -8.63
CA ILE A 79 -5.78 -11.26 -8.70
C ILE A 79 -4.95 -12.37 -9.39
N PRO A 80 -5.16 -13.67 -9.11
CA PRO A 80 -4.38 -14.71 -9.78
C PRO A 80 -4.44 -14.66 -11.31
N LYS A 81 -5.59 -14.27 -11.87
CA LYS A 81 -5.75 -14.15 -13.33
C LYS A 81 -4.95 -13.00 -13.93
N LEU A 82 -4.61 -11.98 -13.13
CA LEU A 82 -3.80 -10.83 -13.58
C LEU A 82 -2.36 -11.23 -13.92
N PHE A 83 -1.90 -12.37 -13.39
CA PHE A 83 -0.54 -12.89 -13.54
C PHE A 83 -0.52 -14.20 -14.33
N THR A 84 -1.46 -14.39 -15.26
CA THR A 84 -1.52 -15.59 -16.10
C THR A 84 -0.19 -15.81 -16.82
N GLY A 85 0.42 -16.98 -16.66
CA GLY A 85 1.75 -17.30 -17.22
C GLY A 85 2.93 -16.94 -16.30
N ILE A 86 2.66 -16.43 -15.09
CA ILE A 86 3.66 -16.12 -14.07
C ILE A 86 3.33 -16.96 -12.82
N GLU A 87 4.33 -17.64 -12.25
CA GLU A 87 4.18 -18.30 -10.95
C GLU A 87 4.05 -17.25 -9.86
N ILE A 88 2.96 -17.32 -9.11
CA ILE A 88 2.68 -16.43 -7.97
C ILE A 88 2.44 -17.28 -6.72
N PRO A 89 2.57 -16.69 -5.51
CA PRO A 89 2.20 -17.35 -4.27
C PRO A 89 0.70 -17.61 -4.20
N ASP A 90 0.31 -18.66 -3.46
CA ASP A 90 -1.10 -18.97 -3.20
C ASP A 90 -1.75 -17.92 -2.28
N ASP A 91 -0.95 -17.37 -1.35
CA ASP A 91 -1.40 -16.39 -0.38
C ASP A 91 -1.28 -14.95 -0.91
N ILE A 92 -2.32 -14.16 -0.67
CA ILE A 92 -2.35 -12.71 -0.95
C ILE A 92 -2.43 -11.99 0.38
N GLU A 93 -1.39 -11.24 0.75
CA GLU A 93 -1.48 -10.35 1.91
C GLU A 93 -2.46 -9.22 1.58
N GLN A 94 -3.53 -9.11 2.36
CA GLN A 94 -4.54 -8.07 2.19
C GLN A 94 -4.44 -7.03 3.29
N ILE A 95 -4.29 -5.77 2.90
CA ILE A 95 -4.04 -4.67 3.82
C ILE A 95 -5.10 -3.58 3.62
N ALA A 96 -5.80 -3.24 4.70
CA ALA A 96 -6.63 -2.06 4.79
C ALA A 96 -5.80 -0.93 5.39
N LEU A 97 -5.41 0.07 4.58
CA LEU A 97 -4.55 1.17 5.03
C LEU A 97 -5.39 2.41 5.33
N PHE A 98 -5.40 2.87 6.58
CA PHE A 98 -6.15 4.05 6.99
C PHE A 98 -5.26 5.24 7.30
N GLY A 99 -5.59 6.40 6.72
CA GLY A 99 -4.97 7.67 7.10
C GLY A 99 -5.41 8.20 8.45
N LEU A 100 -6.64 7.83 8.89
CA LEU A 100 -7.24 8.27 10.14
C LEU A 100 -7.86 7.07 10.89
N GLY A 101 -7.62 7.01 12.21
CA GLY A 101 -8.21 6.01 13.10
C GLY A 101 -7.20 5.42 14.07
N SER A 102 -7.63 4.36 14.77
CA SER A 102 -6.78 3.53 15.63
C SER A 102 -7.02 2.07 15.30
N LYS A 103 -5.95 1.27 15.30
CA LYS A 103 -6.00 -0.18 15.12
C LYS A 103 -5.99 -0.97 16.43
N THR A 104 -5.95 -0.30 17.59
CA THR A 104 -5.85 -0.96 18.91
C THR A 104 -6.95 -2.00 19.14
N ASN A 105 -8.18 -1.69 18.73
CA ASN A 105 -9.33 -2.59 18.90
C ASN A 105 -9.73 -3.33 17.60
N HIS A 106 -9.05 -3.03 16.49
CA HIS A 106 -9.37 -3.56 15.17
C HIS A 106 -8.07 -3.83 14.39
N PRO A 107 -7.27 -4.85 14.80
CA PRO A 107 -6.03 -5.19 14.12
C PRO A 107 -6.26 -5.80 12.73
N THR A 108 -7.48 -6.29 12.48
CA THR A 108 -7.90 -6.92 11.22
C THR A 108 -9.25 -6.36 10.76
N LEU A 109 -9.48 -6.39 9.45
CA LEU A 109 -10.72 -5.95 8.80
C LEU A 109 -10.98 -6.86 7.59
N ALA A 110 -12.16 -7.47 7.52
CA ALA A 110 -12.56 -8.36 6.42
C ALA A 110 -11.56 -9.49 6.11
N GLY A 111 -10.86 -9.97 7.15
CA GLY A 111 -9.80 -10.99 7.07
C GLY A 111 -8.43 -10.47 6.61
N GLY A 112 -8.30 -9.17 6.31
CA GLY A 112 -7.02 -8.52 6.02
C GLY A 112 -6.43 -7.78 7.23
N ASN A 113 -5.15 -7.45 7.15
CA ASN A 113 -4.42 -6.66 8.15
C ASN A 113 -4.84 -5.19 8.10
N VAL A 114 -4.97 -4.56 9.27
CA VAL A 114 -5.18 -3.11 9.35
C VAL A 114 -3.85 -2.41 9.55
N TRP A 115 -3.51 -1.52 8.62
CA TRP A 115 -2.40 -0.59 8.76
C TRP A 115 -2.91 0.84 8.94
N LEU A 116 -2.21 1.62 9.74
CA LEU A 116 -2.33 3.07 9.77
C LEU A 116 -1.25 3.69 8.88
N ILE A 117 -1.45 4.92 8.44
CA ILE A 117 -0.40 5.68 7.75
C ILE A 117 0.90 5.73 8.56
N SER A 118 0.83 5.80 9.89
CA SER A 118 2.01 5.74 10.76
C SER A 118 2.79 4.44 10.59
N ASP A 119 2.12 3.29 10.43
CA ASP A 119 2.79 2.01 10.21
C ASP A 119 3.55 1.99 8.88
N LEU A 120 2.95 2.56 7.83
CA LEU A 120 3.59 2.68 6.52
C LEU A 120 4.78 3.64 6.58
N LEU A 121 4.60 4.80 7.21
CA LEU A 121 5.66 5.80 7.38
C LEU A 121 6.81 5.25 8.22
N ASP A 122 6.56 4.50 9.29
CA ASP A 122 7.59 3.88 10.10
C ASP A 122 8.45 2.90 9.28
N ARG A 123 7.82 2.09 8.42
CA ARG A 123 8.53 1.19 7.49
C ARG A 123 9.38 1.96 6.49
N ILE A 124 8.82 3.02 5.89
CA ILE A 124 9.55 3.88 4.94
C ILE A 124 10.75 4.53 5.63
N VAL A 125 10.52 5.19 6.78
CA VAL A 125 11.56 5.91 7.53
C VAL A 125 12.63 4.96 8.03
N ALA A 126 12.28 3.74 8.46
CA ALA A 126 13.25 2.73 8.88
C ALA A 126 14.28 2.42 7.78
N VAL A 127 13.87 2.46 6.51
CA VAL A 127 14.78 2.29 5.37
C VAL A 127 15.46 3.60 4.98
N LEU A 128 14.73 4.69 4.84
CA LEU A 128 15.25 5.94 4.27
C LEU A 128 16.17 6.71 5.24
N LYS A 129 16.03 6.53 6.55
CA LYS A 129 16.90 7.21 7.55
C LYS A 129 18.38 6.84 7.43
N GLU A 130 18.68 5.66 6.88
CA GLU A 130 20.04 5.17 6.67
C GLU A 130 20.60 5.55 5.28
N ARG A 131 19.75 6.04 4.36
CA ARG A 131 20.12 6.34 2.96
C ARG A 131 20.38 7.82 2.77
N LYS A 132 21.65 8.23 2.79
CA LYS A 132 22.05 9.63 2.52
C LYS A 132 21.78 10.02 1.06
N VAL A 133 21.17 11.18 0.83
CA VAL A 133 20.83 11.70 -0.50
C VAL A 133 22.07 11.78 -1.40
N GLU A 134 23.20 12.20 -0.85
CA GLU A 134 24.50 12.32 -1.55
C GLU A 134 25.05 11.01 -2.14
N ARG A 135 24.58 9.85 -1.67
CA ARG A 135 25.09 8.53 -2.09
C ARG A 135 24.00 7.60 -2.63
N GLN A 136 22.80 7.70 -2.09
CA GLN A 136 21.69 6.77 -2.30
C GLN A 136 20.38 7.54 -2.41
N ALA A 137 20.33 8.52 -3.30
CA ALA A 137 19.14 9.32 -3.54
C ALA A 137 17.97 8.43 -3.99
N VAL A 138 16.80 8.61 -3.39
CA VAL A 138 15.55 8.04 -3.89
C VAL A 138 15.30 8.60 -5.29
N PRO A 139 15.11 7.78 -6.34
CA PRO A 139 14.87 8.26 -7.70
C PRO A 139 13.75 9.30 -7.79
N GLU A 140 13.89 10.29 -8.68
CA GLU A 140 12.92 11.40 -8.87
C GLU A 140 11.50 10.93 -9.23
N GLN A 141 11.37 9.72 -9.80
CA GLN A 141 10.08 9.11 -10.11
C GLN A 141 9.26 8.73 -8.85
N TYR A 142 9.87 8.75 -7.66
CA TYR A 142 9.22 8.51 -6.37
C TYR A 142 9.19 9.79 -5.53
N PRO A 143 8.43 10.83 -5.95
CA PRO A 143 8.48 12.15 -5.32
C PRO A 143 8.06 12.16 -3.85
N LEU A 144 7.11 11.31 -3.44
CA LEU A 144 6.69 11.24 -2.04
C LEU A 144 7.77 10.60 -1.18
N LEU A 145 8.36 9.49 -1.63
CA LEU A 145 9.48 8.87 -0.91
C LEU A 145 10.71 9.77 -0.86
N ARG A 146 11.01 10.49 -1.94
CA ARG A 146 12.13 11.43 -2.00
C ARG A 146 11.93 12.59 -1.02
N THR A 147 10.69 13.08 -0.90
CA THR A 147 10.33 14.06 0.14
C THR A 147 10.60 13.51 1.54
N ILE A 148 10.19 12.26 1.82
CA ILE A 148 10.45 11.61 3.12
C ILE A 148 11.96 11.42 3.35
N GLN A 149 12.76 11.11 2.32
CA GLN A 149 14.22 11.02 2.44
C GLN A 149 14.83 12.36 2.88
N PHE A 150 14.42 13.48 2.27
CA PHE A 150 14.88 14.80 2.68
C PHE A 150 14.49 15.11 4.14
N VAL A 151 13.26 14.79 4.54
CA VAL A 151 12.83 14.93 5.94
C VAL A 151 13.72 14.10 6.87
N CYS A 152 14.03 12.86 6.51
CA CYS A 152 14.92 11.98 7.29
C CYS A 152 16.35 12.54 7.39
N GLN A 153 16.88 13.12 6.31
CA GLN A 153 18.22 13.70 6.26
C GLN A 153 18.32 14.98 7.09
N HIS A 154 17.28 15.82 7.08
CA HIS A 154 17.24 17.09 7.81
C HIS A 154 16.57 16.99 9.18
N ARG A 155 16.28 15.79 9.68
CA ARG A 155 15.52 15.57 10.92
C ARG A 155 16.04 16.34 12.14
N ALA A 156 17.36 16.47 12.29
CA ALA A 156 17.97 17.15 13.43
C ALA A 156 17.73 18.66 13.36
N THR A 157 17.73 19.25 12.16
CA THR A 157 17.41 20.65 11.93
C THR A 157 15.91 20.92 12.06
N LEU A 158 15.07 20.00 11.58
CA LEU A 158 13.61 20.15 11.57
C LEU A 158 12.96 19.91 12.93
N PHE A 159 13.46 18.94 13.70
CA PHE A 159 12.81 18.43 14.91
C PHE A 159 13.72 18.44 16.14
N GLY A 160 14.99 18.82 16.00
CA GLY A 160 15.85 19.05 17.17
C GLY A 160 15.36 20.27 17.93
N SER A 161 15.17 20.14 19.23
CA SER A 161 14.96 21.29 20.11
C SER A 161 16.12 22.26 19.90
N HIS A 162 15.85 23.47 19.44
CA HIS A 162 16.77 24.58 19.65
C HIS A 162 16.85 24.75 21.18
N GLY A 163 17.95 24.34 21.78
CA GLY A 163 18.27 24.70 23.16
C GLY A 163 18.34 26.20 23.30
#